data_AF-A0A7V3IYY7-F1
#
_entry.id   AF-A0A7V3IYY7-F1
#
_cell.length_a   1.000
_cell.length_b   1.000
_cell.length_c   1.000
_cell.angle_alpha   90.00
_cell.angle_beta   90.00
_cell.angle_gamma   90.00
#
_symmetry.space_group_name_H-M   'P 1'
#
loop_
_entity.id
_entity.type
_entity.pdbx_description
1 polymer ?
#
loop_
_entity_poly.entity_id
_entity_poly.type
_entity_poly.pdbx_seq_one_letter_code
_entity_poly.pdbx_strand_id
1 'polypeptide(L)'
;MGRGTRMGRVAGLAIGLGIGAALAATPGIATADTLGAGTDDLWAAAASAAGSDPLFDPNIAFSIDGLTLQTGTATATSGLGDIALAVGPHSSADASGGLLDIAAALGGQNTADAVGNVDIAYILGAGSTADVTGNVDIASILGADNTIMQPGSVDLATLLGNGLAPSDMPVDQVGNVMIDFATALLSFF
;
A
#
# COMPACT_ATOMS: atom_id res chain seq x y z
N MET A 1 22.06 86.76 11.43
CA MET A 1 23.16 86.71 10.43
C MET A 1 23.81 85.33 10.48
N GLY A 2 24.05 84.69 9.34
CA GLY A 2 24.84 83.45 9.26
C GLY A 2 24.26 82.40 8.31
N ARG A 3 24.52 82.57 7.01
CA ARG A 3 24.30 81.56 5.96
C ARG A 3 25.51 80.62 5.95
N GLY A 4 25.30 79.30 5.96
CA GLY A 4 26.36 78.29 5.90
C GLY A 4 26.00 77.16 4.95
N THR A 5 26.78 77.05 3.89
CA THR A 5 26.57 76.28 2.66
C THR A 5 27.22 74.88 2.71
N ARG A 6 26.81 74.00 1.77
CA ARG A 6 27.49 72.80 1.20
C ARG A 6 27.16 71.46 1.86
N MET A 7 26.46 70.57 1.15
CA MET A 7 26.98 69.56 0.21
C MET A 7 28.03 68.64 0.84
N GLY A 8 27.68 67.36 0.96
CA GLY A 8 28.69 66.32 1.12
C GLY A 8 28.15 64.96 1.52
N ARG A 9 28.09 64.07 0.52
CA ARG A 9 28.45 62.65 0.61
C ARG A 9 27.38 61.65 1.05
N VAL A 10 26.82 61.02 0.02
CA VAL A 10 26.53 59.59 -0.04
C VAL A 10 27.73 58.80 0.51
N ALA A 11 27.47 57.98 1.55
CA ALA A 11 28.17 56.74 1.85
C ALA A 11 27.22 55.99 2.80
N GLY A 12 26.69 54.85 2.37
CA GLY A 12 27.32 53.59 2.77
C GLY A 12 26.83 53.25 4.17
N LEU A 13 25.69 52.58 4.27
CA LEU A 13 25.67 51.13 4.46
C LEU A 13 26.03 50.77 5.91
N ALA A 14 25.21 49.88 6.45
CA ALA A 14 25.63 48.80 7.32
C ALA A 14 25.09 48.86 8.77
N ILE A 15 24.41 47.75 9.07
CA ILE A 15 24.48 47.01 10.31
C ILE A 15 23.45 47.38 11.38
N GLY A 16 22.42 46.54 11.42
CA GLY A 16 22.30 45.66 12.58
C GLY A 16 21.33 46.11 13.65
N LEU A 17 20.07 45.72 13.52
CA LEU A 17 19.17 45.39 14.63
C LEU A 17 18.14 44.41 14.04
N GLY A 18 18.27 43.10 14.19
CA GLY A 18 18.59 42.42 15.44
C GLY A 18 17.30 42.21 16.24
N ILE A 19 16.50 41.25 15.77
CA ILE A 19 15.76 40.23 16.52
C ILE A 19 15.28 40.66 17.93
N GLY A 20 13.97 40.80 18.10
CA GLY A 20 13.35 40.95 19.41
C GLY A 20 11.83 41.11 19.34
N ALA A 21 11.14 39.98 19.19
CA ALA A 21 9.81 39.67 19.74
C ALA A 21 8.77 40.80 19.89
N ALA A 22 7.71 40.75 19.06
CA ALA A 22 6.32 41.02 19.45
C ALA A 22 5.44 40.80 18.20
N LEU A 23 4.63 39.75 18.18
CA LEU A 23 3.23 39.77 18.62
C LEU A 23 2.28 40.28 17.51
N ALA A 24 1.48 39.32 17.01
CA ALA A 24 0.14 39.49 16.46
C ALA A 24 -0.04 40.22 15.10
N ALA A 25 -0.74 39.47 14.24
CA ALA A 25 -1.68 39.97 13.22
C ALA A 25 -1.10 40.53 11.92
N THR A 26 -0.75 39.64 11.00
CA THR A 26 -1.03 39.85 9.57
C THR A 26 -1.66 38.58 9.00
N PRO A 27 -2.87 38.67 8.40
CA PRO A 27 -3.43 37.56 7.62
C PRO A 27 -2.45 37.21 6.50
N GLY A 28 -1.89 36.01 6.54
CA GLY A 28 -1.13 35.47 5.42
C GLY A 28 -2.09 35.20 4.28
N ILE A 29 -2.08 36.05 3.25
CA ILE A 29 -2.58 35.66 1.94
C ILE A 29 -1.71 34.49 1.50
N ALA A 30 -2.32 33.31 1.33
CA ALA A 30 -1.71 32.25 0.56
C ALA A 30 -1.66 32.74 -0.89
N THR A 31 -0.49 33.20 -1.33
CA THR A 31 -0.25 33.50 -2.73
C THR A 31 0.01 32.16 -3.41
N ALA A 32 -0.95 31.61 -4.13
CA ALA A 32 -0.65 30.54 -5.07
C ALA A 32 0.23 31.16 -6.15
N ASP A 33 1.49 30.74 -6.19
CA ASP A 33 2.35 30.98 -7.34
C ASP A 33 1.69 30.28 -8.52
N THR A 34 1.02 31.05 -9.38
CA THR A 34 0.53 30.55 -10.66
C THR A 34 1.73 30.44 -11.58
N LEU A 35 2.55 29.40 -11.36
CA LEU A 35 3.60 29.01 -12.28
C LEU A 35 2.96 28.91 -13.66
N GLY A 36 3.32 29.86 -14.53
CA GLY A 36 2.90 29.94 -15.92
C GLY A 36 3.56 28.85 -16.76
N ALA A 37 3.33 27.60 -16.40
CA ALA A 37 3.74 26.42 -17.15
C ALA A 37 2.47 25.74 -17.68
N GLY A 38 2.50 25.32 -18.94
CA GLY A 38 1.34 24.71 -19.60
C GLY A 38 0.82 23.50 -18.81
N THR A 39 -0.43 23.13 -19.04
CA THR A 39 -1.05 21.92 -18.45
C THR A 39 -0.22 20.64 -18.66
N ASP A 40 0.66 20.65 -19.67
CA ASP A 40 1.54 19.54 -20.02
C ASP A 40 2.74 19.43 -19.05
N ASP A 41 3.18 20.54 -18.47
CA ASP A 41 4.27 20.58 -17.49
C ASP A 41 3.79 20.20 -16.09
N LEU A 42 2.51 20.41 -15.76
CA LEU A 42 1.92 20.05 -14.47
C LEU A 42 1.88 18.52 -14.25
N TRP A 43 1.56 17.76 -15.29
CA TRP A 43 1.56 16.30 -15.21
C TRP A 43 2.98 15.73 -15.13
N ALA A 44 3.92 16.32 -15.88
CA ALA A 44 5.34 15.96 -15.83
C ALA A 44 6.01 16.36 -14.50
N ALA A 45 5.65 17.51 -13.93
CA ALA A 45 6.13 17.98 -12.63
C ALA A 45 5.56 17.14 -11.47
N ALA A 46 4.27 16.77 -11.53
CA ALA A 46 3.68 15.86 -10.55
C ALA A 46 4.30 14.45 -10.64
N ALA A 47 4.54 13.94 -11.86
CA ALA A 47 5.20 12.65 -12.07
C ALA A 47 6.68 12.65 -11.64
N SER A 48 7.39 13.77 -11.78
CA SER A 48 8.79 13.89 -11.35
C SER A 48 8.93 14.16 -9.84
N ALA A 49 7.97 14.84 -9.22
CA ALA A 49 7.92 15.02 -7.76
C ALA A 49 7.46 13.74 -7.01
N ALA A 50 6.72 12.86 -7.69
CA ALA A 50 6.40 11.52 -7.17
C ALA A 50 7.61 10.55 -7.22
N GLY A 51 8.66 10.90 -7.96
CA GLY A 51 9.88 10.12 -8.04
C GLY A 51 10.92 10.61 -7.04
N SER A 52 11.31 9.75 -6.10
CA SER A 52 12.60 9.77 -5.38
C SER A 52 12.76 10.59 -4.09
N ASP A 53 11.74 10.71 -3.23
CA ASP A 53 12.06 10.86 -1.80
C ASP A 53 12.40 9.46 -1.22
N PRO A 54 13.69 9.14 -0.97
CA PRO A 54 14.08 7.84 -0.41
C PRO A 54 13.52 7.61 1.01
N LEU A 55 12.94 8.63 1.64
CA LEU A 55 12.29 8.51 2.94
C LEU A 55 10.84 8.00 2.84
N PHE A 56 10.22 8.09 1.64
CA PHE A 56 8.87 7.63 1.36
C PHE A 56 8.80 6.99 -0.03
N ASP A 57 9.45 5.84 -0.20
CA ASP A 57 9.10 4.89 -1.28
C ASP A 57 8.15 3.84 -0.69
N PRO A 58 6.83 4.09 -0.70
CA PRO A 58 5.88 3.11 -0.22
C PRO A 58 5.99 1.88 -1.13
N ASN A 59 6.33 0.70 -0.59
CA ASN A 59 6.21 -0.54 -1.34
C ASN A 59 4.73 -0.93 -1.36
N ILE A 60 3.96 -0.37 -2.29
CA ILE A 60 2.51 -0.56 -2.38
C ILE A 60 2.14 -0.83 -3.83
N ALA A 61 1.30 -1.83 -4.04
CA ALA A 61 0.65 -2.07 -5.32
C ALA A 61 -0.84 -2.30 -5.09
N PHE A 62 -1.65 -1.77 -5.99
CA PHE A 62 -3.11 -1.85 -5.95
C PHE A 62 -3.64 -2.02 -7.37
N SER A 63 -4.54 -2.98 -7.55
CA SER A 63 -5.20 -3.25 -8.82
C SER A 63 -6.70 -3.40 -8.60
N ILE A 64 -7.50 -2.72 -9.42
CA ILE A 64 -8.96 -2.88 -9.50
C ILE A 64 -9.34 -2.91 -10.96
N ASP A 65 -10.17 -3.87 -11.35
CA ASP A 65 -10.64 -3.99 -12.74
C ASP A 65 -9.49 -4.03 -13.78
N GLY A 66 -8.33 -4.60 -13.39
CA GLY A 66 -7.11 -4.61 -14.20
C GLY A 66 -6.35 -3.28 -14.26
N LEU A 67 -6.88 -2.20 -13.70
CA LEU A 67 -6.18 -0.92 -13.58
C LEU A 67 -5.24 -0.95 -12.38
N THR A 68 -3.93 -0.83 -12.64
CA THR A 68 -2.89 -1.01 -11.62
C THR A 68 -2.16 0.29 -11.29
N LEU A 69 -1.96 0.53 -10.00
CA LEU A 69 -1.01 1.48 -9.42
C LEU A 69 0.07 0.69 -8.68
N GLN A 70 1.34 0.93 -8.95
CA GLN A 70 2.44 0.21 -8.31
C GLN A 70 3.61 1.13 -7.99
N THR A 71 4.15 0.99 -6.78
CA THR A 71 5.36 1.66 -6.29
C THR A 71 6.27 0.65 -5.57
N GLY A 72 7.58 0.84 -5.68
CA GLY A 72 8.57 -0.08 -5.12
C GLY A 72 8.52 -1.50 -5.70
N THR A 73 8.62 -2.50 -4.82
CA THR A 73 8.73 -3.94 -5.15
C THR A 73 7.45 -4.74 -4.95
N ALA A 74 6.38 -4.11 -4.45
CA ALA A 74 5.08 -4.77 -4.32
C ALA A 74 4.44 -4.97 -5.70
N THR A 75 3.64 -6.02 -5.87
CA THR A 75 2.90 -6.31 -7.11
C THR A 75 1.43 -6.60 -6.80
N ALA A 76 0.52 -6.06 -7.60
CA ALA A 76 -0.91 -6.33 -7.50
C ALA A 76 -1.49 -6.51 -8.90
N THR A 77 -2.28 -7.56 -9.11
CA THR A 77 -2.96 -7.84 -10.39
C THR A 77 -4.39 -8.29 -10.10
N SER A 78 -5.36 -7.71 -10.80
CA SER A 78 -6.77 -8.08 -10.65
C SER A 78 -7.45 -8.23 -12.01
N GLY A 79 -8.48 -9.06 -12.07
CA GLY A 79 -9.42 -9.12 -13.19
C GLY A 79 -10.53 -8.06 -13.07
N LEU A 80 -11.58 -8.22 -13.88
CA LEU A 80 -12.75 -7.33 -13.89
C LEU A 80 -13.69 -7.70 -12.75
N GLY A 81 -14.00 -6.77 -11.87
CA GLY A 81 -14.81 -7.01 -10.67
C GLY A 81 -13.98 -7.44 -9.45
N ASP A 82 -12.65 -7.49 -9.59
CA ASP A 82 -11.73 -8.01 -8.58
C ASP A 82 -10.86 -6.91 -7.97
N ILE A 83 -10.30 -7.18 -6.80
CA ILE A 83 -9.44 -6.26 -6.07
C ILE A 83 -8.16 -6.97 -5.62
N ALA A 84 -7.01 -6.40 -5.95
CA ALA A 84 -5.71 -6.85 -5.44
C ALA A 84 -4.97 -5.72 -4.73
N LEU A 85 -4.43 -6.00 -3.54
CA LEU A 85 -3.65 -5.06 -2.73
C LEU A 85 -2.41 -5.73 -2.13
N ALA A 86 -1.23 -5.26 -2.49
CA ALA A 86 0.02 -5.64 -1.85
C ALA A 86 0.65 -4.45 -1.16
N VAL A 87 1.00 -4.59 0.12
CA VAL A 87 1.64 -3.54 0.92
C VAL A 87 2.83 -4.14 1.64
N GLY A 88 4.03 -3.84 1.18
CA GLY A 88 5.29 -4.31 1.76
C GLY A 88 6.28 -4.75 0.69
N PRO A 89 7.58 -4.79 1.02
CA PRO A 89 8.60 -5.18 0.07
C PRO A 89 8.41 -6.63 -0.38
N HIS A 90 8.52 -6.86 -1.68
CA HIS A 90 8.39 -8.19 -2.32
C HIS A 90 7.06 -8.91 -2.04
N SER A 91 5.99 -8.17 -1.74
CA SER A 91 4.67 -8.76 -1.56
C SER A 91 3.88 -8.74 -2.86
N SER A 92 3.11 -9.80 -3.10
CA SER A 92 2.28 -9.98 -4.29
C SER A 92 0.84 -10.30 -3.90
N ALA A 93 -0.10 -9.66 -4.59
CA ALA A 93 -1.52 -9.97 -4.54
C ALA A 93 -2.04 -10.23 -5.96
N ASP A 94 -2.64 -11.40 -6.20
CA ASP A 94 -3.23 -11.77 -7.48
C ASP A 94 -4.71 -12.16 -7.28
N ALA A 95 -5.60 -11.46 -7.97
CA ALA A 95 -7.04 -11.70 -8.00
C ALA A 95 -7.54 -11.74 -9.45
N SER A 96 -6.81 -12.41 -10.35
CA SER A 96 -7.10 -12.40 -11.80
C SER A 96 -7.84 -13.63 -12.33
N GLY A 97 -8.25 -14.56 -11.45
CA GLY A 97 -8.79 -15.87 -11.83
C GLY A 97 -10.23 -15.90 -12.33
N GLY A 98 -11.08 -14.94 -11.93
CA GLY A 98 -12.45 -14.85 -12.43
C GLY A 98 -13.19 -13.57 -12.04
N LEU A 99 -14.11 -13.65 -11.09
CA LEU A 99 -14.99 -12.52 -10.72
C LEU A 99 -15.22 -12.43 -9.21
N LEU A 100 -15.21 -11.20 -8.70
CA LEU A 100 -15.45 -10.83 -7.31
C LEU A 100 -14.40 -11.40 -6.33
N ASP A 101 -13.17 -11.57 -6.81
CA ASP A 101 -12.05 -12.06 -6.03
C ASP A 101 -11.34 -10.91 -5.29
N ILE A 102 -10.81 -11.20 -4.10
CA ILE A 102 -10.04 -10.26 -3.29
C ILE A 102 -8.72 -10.90 -2.85
N ALA A 103 -7.61 -10.35 -3.29
CA ALA A 103 -6.28 -10.71 -2.81
C ALA A 103 -5.63 -9.55 -2.04
N ALA A 104 -5.19 -9.81 -0.82
CA ALA A 104 -4.57 -8.80 0.04
C ALA A 104 -3.34 -9.35 0.77
N ALA A 105 -2.16 -8.84 0.43
CA ALA A 105 -0.88 -9.22 0.99
C ALA A 105 -0.27 -8.05 1.78
N LEU A 106 -0.50 -8.01 3.11
CA LEU A 106 -0.09 -6.90 3.98
C LEU A 106 1.11 -7.27 4.87
N GLY A 107 2.19 -6.52 4.73
CA GLY A 107 3.54 -6.78 5.23
C GLY A 107 4.46 -7.36 4.14
N GLY A 108 5.71 -7.72 4.46
CA GLY A 108 6.73 -8.03 3.44
C GLY A 108 6.82 -9.52 3.08
N GLN A 109 7.20 -9.81 1.82
CA GLN A 109 7.38 -11.17 1.29
C GLN A 109 6.12 -12.05 1.39
N ASN A 110 4.94 -11.46 1.25
CA ASN A 110 3.69 -12.22 1.26
C ASN A 110 3.21 -12.52 -0.15
N THR A 111 2.51 -13.64 -0.34
CA THR A 111 1.83 -13.99 -1.59
C THR A 111 0.39 -14.35 -1.30
N ALA A 112 -0.54 -13.46 -1.66
CA ALA A 112 -1.97 -13.72 -1.60
C ALA A 112 -2.48 -13.97 -3.03
N ASP A 113 -3.05 -15.13 -3.27
CA ASP A 113 -3.56 -15.57 -4.57
C ASP A 113 -5.02 -16.02 -4.40
N ALA A 114 -5.93 -15.34 -5.08
CA ALA A 114 -7.37 -15.62 -5.09
C ALA A 114 -7.80 -15.81 -6.54
N VAL A 115 -7.80 -17.06 -7.00
CA VAL A 115 -8.05 -17.42 -8.40
C VAL A 115 -9.29 -18.30 -8.50
N GLY A 116 -10.40 -17.72 -8.95
CA GLY A 116 -11.63 -18.48 -9.09
C GLY A 116 -12.85 -17.58 -9.21
N ASN A 117 -13.81 -17.74 -8.32
CA ASN A 117 -14.93 -16.80 -8.22
C ASN A 117 -15.35 -16.63 -6.77
N VAL A 118 -15.46 -15.36 -6.34
CA VAL A 118 -15.87 -14.99 -4.98
C VAL A 118 -14.89 -15.50 -3.94
N ASP A 119 -13.59 -15.46 -4.26
CA ASP A 119 -12.53 -15.95 -3.39
C ASP A 119 -11.83 -14.82 -2.64
N ILE A 120 -11.36 -15.11 -1.42
CA ILE A 120 -10.64 -14.14 -0.59
C ILE A 120 -9.34 -14.76 -0.08
N ALA A 121 -8.20 -14.22 -0.52
CA ALA A 121 -6.89 -14.50 0.05
C ALA A 121 -6.39 -13.28 0.82
N TYR A 122 -6.34 -13.38 2.15
CA TYR A 122 -5.93 -12.29 3.03
C TYR A 122 -4.74 -12.67 3.91
N ILE A 123 -3.73 -11.83 3.94
CA ILE A 123 -2.53 -12.00 4.75
C ILE A 123 -2.21 -10.70 5.46
N LEU A 124 -2.00 -10.79 6.77
CA LEU A 124 -1.41 -9.74 7.58
C LEU A 124 -0.24 -10.32 8.38
N GLY A 125 0.99 -10.02 7.96
CA GLY A 125 2.20 -10.62 8.52
C GLY A 125 3.39 -10.52 7.56
N ALA A 126 4.30 -11.49 7.56
CA ALA A 126 5.45 -11.49 6.66
C ALA A 126 5.84 -12.91 6.25
N GLY A 127 6.33 -13.12 5.03
CA GLY A 127 6.80 -14.43 4.59
C GLY A 127 5.70 -15.49 4.46
N SER A 128 4.44 -15.08 4.32
CA SER A 128 3.29 -15.99 4.30
C SER A 128 2.69 -16.14 2.90
N THR A 129 2.04 -17.28 2.65
CA THR A 129 1.35 -17.59 1.39
C THR A 129 -0.08 -18.04 1.65
N ALA A 130 -1.04 -17.40 1.00
CA ALA A 130 -2.44 -17.82 0.98
C ALA A 130 -2.80 -18.03 -0.49
N ASP A 131 -2.96 -19.29 -0.87
CA ASP A 131 -3.32 -19.73 -2.22
C ASP A 131 -4.74 -20.31 -2.17
N VAL A 132 -5.66 -19.60 -2.79
CA VAL A 132 -7.07 -19.94 -2.86
C VAL A 132 -7.42 -20.12 -4.33
N THR A 133 -7.77 -21.35 -4.71
CA THR A 133 -8.17 -21.68 -6.07
C THR A 133 -9.51 -22.42 -6.04
N GLY A 134 -10.55 -21.86 -6.64
CA GLY A 134 -11.86 -22.51 -6.54
C GLY A 134 -13.06 -21.61 -6.76
N ASN A 135 -14.03 -21.72 -5.85
CA ASN A 135 -15.19 -20.84 -5.80
C ASN A 135 -15.70 -20.71 -4.36
N VAL A 136 -15.88 -19.47 -3.91
CA VAL A 136 -16.44 -19.15 -2.59
C VAL A 136 -15.53 -19.63 -1.45
N ASP A 137 -14.23 -19.40 -1.60
CA ASP A 137 -13.21 -19.83 -0.67
C ASP A 137 -12.58 -18.63 0.07
N ILE A 138 -12.21 -18.81 1.34
CA ILE A 138 -11.62 -17.76 2.18
C ILE A 138 -10.40 -18.30 2.92
N ALA A 139 -9.23 -17.75 2.62
CA ALA A 139 -8.00 -17.92 3.37
C ALA A 139 -7.64 -16.63 4.12
N SER A 140 -7.37 -16.74 5.41
CA SER A 140 -6.90 -15.62 6.22
C SER A 140 -5.68 -16.02 7.06
N ILE A 141 -4.58 -15.29 6.94
CA ILE A 141 -3.37 -15.49 7.73
C ILE A 141 -3.11 -14.24 8.56
N LEU A 142 -2.95 -14.43 9.87
CA LEU A 142 -2.47 -13.41 10.78
C LEU A 142 -1.19 -13.89 11.46
N GLY A 143 -0.05 -13.38 10.98
CA GLY A 143 1.29 -13.75 11.43
C GLY A 143 2.22 -14.16 10.28
N ALA A 144 3.40 -14.64 10.62
CA ALA A 144 4.52 -14.79 9.69
C ALA A 144 4.85 -16.25 9.33
N ASP A 145 5.48 -16.47 8.18
CA ASP A 145 6.03 -17.78 7.78
C ASP A 145 4.98 -18.90 7.76
N ASN A 146 3.81 -18.60 7.21
CA ASN A 146 2.63 -19.46 7.22
C ASN A 146 2.16 -19.79 5.80
N THR A 147 1.51 -20.94 5.62
CA THR A 147 0.95 -21.29 4.31
C THR A 147 -0.45 -21.87 4.43
N ILE A 148 -1.40 -21.32 3.67
CA ILE A 148 -2.71 -21.90 3.38
C ILE A 148 -2.78 -22.22 1.89
N MET A 149 -3.28 -23.41 1.57
CA MET A 149 -3.61 -23.82 0.20
C MET A 149 -5.01 -24.42 0.23
N GLN A 150 -5.95 -23.80 -0.48
CA GLN A 150 -7.35 -24.20 -0.56
C GLN A 150 -7.74 -24.44 -2.02
N PRO A 151 -7.55 -25.66 -2.53
CA PRO A 151 -8.16 -26.06 -3.78
C PRO A 151 -9.59 -26.56 -3.51
N GLY A 152 -10.60 -26.03 -4.19
CA GLY A 152 -11.95 -26.55 -3.99
C GLY A 152 -13.07 -25.56 -4.23
N SER A 153 -14.05 -25.58 -3.34
CA SER A 153 -15.17 -24.65 -3.33
C SER A 153 -15.85 -24.69 -1.95
N VAL A 154 -16.18 -23.54 -1.39
CA VAL A 154 -16.81 -23.39 -0.07
C VAL A 154 -15.89 -23.81 1.08
N ASP A 155 -14.64 -23.36 1.03
CA ASP A 155 -13.61 -23.60 2.04
C ASP A 155 -13.35 -22.35 2.89
N LEU A 156 -13.18 -22.52 4.20
CA LEU A 156 -12.76 -21.46 5.11
C LEU A 156 -11.53 -21.89 5.91
N ALA A 157 -10.42 -21.19 5.75
CA ALA A 157 -9.19 -21.42 6.49
C ALA A 157 -8.72 -20.14 7.17
N THR A 158 -8.37 -20.24 8.46
CA THR A 158 -7.73 -19.15 9.18
C THR A 158 -6.53 -19.65 9.97
N LEU A 159 -5.39 -18.99 9.78
CA LEU A 159 -4.14 -19.28 10.48
C LEU A 159 -3.74 -18.10 11.36
N LEU A 160 -3.41 -18.39 12.62
CA LEU A 160 -2.98 -17.39 13.59
C LEU A 160 -1.66 -17.85 14.22
N GLY A 161 -0.59 -17.07 14.10
CA GLY A 161 0.72 -17.41 14.67
C GLY A 161 1.85 -17.37 13.65
N ASN A 162 3.00 -17.96 13.97
CA ASN A 162 4.18 -17.92 13.09
C ASN A 162 4.74 -19.32 12.80
N GLY A 163 5.27 -19.53 11.59
CA GLY A 163 6.06 -20.72 11.24
C GLY A 163 5.23 -21.99 11.03
N LEU A 164 3.95 -21.86 10.73
CA LEU A 164 3.03 -22.97 10.52
C LEU A 164 3.02 -23.33 9.03
N ALA A 165 4.08 -23.96 8.58
CA ALA A 165 4.19 -24.50 7.22
C ALA A 165 3.64 -25.94 7.14
N PRO A 166 2.94 -26.34 6.07
CA PRO A 166 2.57 -27.72 5.80
C PRO A 166 3.79 -28.47 5.26
N SER A 167 4.73 -28.86 6.13
CA SER A 167 5.87 -29.69 5.74
C SER A 167 5.82 -31.06 6.42
N ASP A 168 4.89 -31.91 5.98
CA ASP A 168 4.82 -33.35 6.33
C ASP A 168 4.04 -33.77 7.59
N MET A 169 3.02 -33.03 8.01
CA MET A 169 2.07 -33.53 9.02
C MET A 169 0.77 -34.02 8.36
N PRO A 170 0.32 -35.28 8.57
CA PRO A 170 -1.10 -35.59 8.43
C PRO A 170 -1.82 -34.75 9.49
N VAL A 171 -2.56 -33.74 9.05
CA VAL A 171 -3.04 -32.66 9.92
C VAL A 171 -4.21 -33.15 10.78
N ASP A 172 -3.90 -33.89 11.86
CA ASP A 172 -4.69 -33.76 13.09
C ASP A 172 -4.17 -32.52 13.82
N GLN A 173 -4.85 -31.42 13.52
CA GLN A 173 -4.85 -30.12 14.16
C GLN A 173 -3.84 -29.89 15.28
N VAL A 174 -3.01 -28.86 15.11
CA VAL A 174 -2.58 -28.07 16.27
C VAL A 174 -2.84 -26.59 15.98
N GLY A 175 -4.06 -26.17 16.34
CA GLY A 175 -4.39 -24.77 16.62
C GLY A 175 -4.73 -23.88 15.43
N ASN A 176 -5.46 -24.35 14.42
CA ASN A 176 -5.77 -23.59 13.20
C ASN A 176 -7.14 -24.03 12.68
N VAL A 177 -8.15 -23.18 12.79
CA VAL A 177 -9.51 -23.53 12.36
C VAL A 177 -9.55 -23.54 10.83
N MET A 178 -9.47 -24.74 10.27
CA MET A 178 -9.84 -25.03 8.89
C MET A 178 -11.23 -25.67 8.94
N ILE A 179 -12.23 -25.00 8.39
CA ILE A 179 -13.58 -25.53 8.20
C ILE A 179 -13.78 -25.67 6.69
N ASP A 180 -13.54 -26.87 6.18
CA ASP A 180 -13.91 -27.28 4.83
C ASP A 180 -15.34 -27.84 4.89
N PHE A 181 -16.28 -27.21 4.17
CA PHE A 181 -17.66 -27.67 4.08
C PHE A 181 -17.92 -28.53 2.82
N ALA A 182 -16.96 -28.59 1.89
CA ALA A 182 -17.06 -29.27 0.61
C ALA A 182 -16.80 -30.78 0.75
N THR A 183 -15.79 -31.18 1.51
CA THR A 183 -15.50 -32.61 1.78
C THR A 183 -16.42 -33.20 2.84
N ALA A 184 -16.97 -32.37 3.74
CA ALA A 184 -17.88 -32.83 4.80
C ALA A 184 -19.28 -33.22 4.28
N LEU A 185 -19.71 -32.73 3.12
CA LEU A 185 -21.08 -33.00 2.60
C LEU A 185 -21.15 -34.27 1.73
N LEU A 186 -20.05 -34.69 1.12
CA LEU A 186 -19.99 -35.89 0.26
C LEU A 186 -19.66 -37.19 1.01
N SER A 187 -19.37 -37.13 2.32
CA SER A 187 -19.18 -38.33 3.15
C SER A 187 -20.46 -38.84 3.83
N PHE A 188 -21.61 -38.19 3.60
CA PHE A 188 -22.90 -38.55 4.19
C PHE A 188 -23.99 -38.95 3.18
N PHE A 189 -23.65 -39.12 1.89
CA PHE A 189 -24.55 -39.66 0.87
C PHE A 189 -23.90 -40.80 0.07
#